data_AF-A0A2M6XTQ8-F1
#
_entry.id   AF-A0A2M6XTQ8-F1
#
_cell.length_a   1.000
_cell.length_b   1.000
_cell.length_c   1.000
_cell.angle_alpha   90.00
_cell.angle_beta   90.00
_cell.angle_gamma   90.00
#
_symmetry.space_group_name_H-M   'P 1'
#
loop_
_entity.id
_entity.type
_entity.pdbx_description
1 polymer ?
#
loop_
_entity_poly.entity_id
_entity_poly.type
_entity_poly.pdbx_seq_one_letter_code
_entity_poly.pdbx_strand_id
1 'polypeptide(L)'
;MRVIYEDENLQVLDKPAGIDVDNIPRRVHRLDKDTSGILLVAKNDEVLEFFQRQFKERRIKKKYLCLVVGNLKNKEGEIKNLLGRSPKDRRKQKVFLPQEPGALGKREAITEYKVLERFKNYDLIEVEPQTGRKHQIRTHLAYLGHPVAGDKLYGFKGQTCPPGLKRQFLHASYLKIQLPNKKIKEFKSELPNDLKLCLQSLKPL
;
A
#
# COMPACT_ATOMS: atom_id res chain seq x y z
N MET A 1 15.83 9.05 4.38
CA MET A 1 15.33 8.10 3.36
C MET A 1 16.53 7.61 2.59
N ARG A 2 16.58 6.34 2.19
CA ARG A 2 17.71 5.82 1.41
C ARG A 2 17.39 5.97 -0.08
N VAL A 3 18.33 6.49 -0.87
CA VAL A 3 18.20 6.47 -2.33
C VAL A 3 18.55 5.07 -2.82
N ILE A 4 17.64 4.42 -3.54
CA ILE A 4 17.87 3.10 -4.14
C ILE A 4 18.18 3.17 -5.64
N TYR A 5 17.81 4.26 -6.29
CA TYR A 5 18.17 4.55 -7.67
C TYR A 5 18.07 6.05 -7.94
N GLU A 6 18.96 6.57 -8.77
CA GLU A 6 18.92 7.96 -9.20
C GLU A 6 19.55 8.08 -10.59
N ASP A 7 18.91 8.87 -11.45
CA ASP A 7 19.48 9.34 -12.72
C ASP A 7 19.15 10.82 -12.93
N GLU A 8 19.34 11.36 -14.12
CA GLU A 8 19.02 12.76 -14.46
C GLU A 8 17.50 13.09 -14.39
N ASN A 9 16.63 12.08 -14.53
CA ASN A 9 15.19 12.25 -14.66
C ASN A 9 14.45 11.98 -13.34
N LEU A 10 14.89 11.01 -12.55
CA LEU A 10 14.14 10.55 -11.38
C LEU A 10 15.05 10.10 -10.23
N GLN A 11 14.43 10.02 -9.07
CA GLN A 11 14.98 9.42 -7.87
C GLN A 11 13.97 8.41 -7.32
N VAL A 12 14.45 7.23 -6.96
CA VAL A 12 13.66 6.20 -6.26
C VAL A 12 14.21 6.09 -4.85
N LEU A 13 13.31 6.28 -3.89
CA LEU A 13 13.62 6.28 -2.47
C LEU A 13 13.06 5.03 -1.81
N ASP A 14 13.79 4.51 -0.84
CA ASP A 14 13.29 3.58 0.16
C ASP A 14 12.94 4.36 1.42
N LYS A 15 11.63 4.58 1.57
CA LYS A 15 11.04 5.39 2.62
C LYS A 15 10.91 4.55 3.91
N PRO A 16 11.49 4.96 5.05
CA PRO A 16 11.21 4.31 6.32
C PRO A 16 9.79 4.67 6.80
N ALA A 17 9.24 3.87 7.70
CA ALA A 17 7.99 4.23 8.38
C ALA A 17 8.17 5.44 9.32
N GLY A 18 7.08 6.10 9.69
CA GLY A 18 7.07 7.25 10.58
C GLY A 18 7.29 8.61 9.91
N ILE A 19 7.67 8.65 8.63
CA ILE A 19 7.94 9.89 7.90
C ILE A 19 6.77 10.23 6.96
N ASP A 20 6.28 11.47 7.03
CA ASP A 20 5.34 12.00 6.04
C ASP A 20 6.08 12.47 4.78
N VAL A 21 5.49 12.23 3.61
CA VAL A 21 6.06 12.59 2.31
C VAL A 21 5.30 13.71 1.63
N ASP A 22 4.29 14.28 2.31
CA ASP A 22 3.40 15.27 1.71
C ASP A 22 4.08 16.62 1.37
N ASN A 23 5.32 16.82 1.83
CA ASN A 23 6.14 18.00 1.50
C ASN A 23 7.30 17.70 0.53
N ILE A 24 7.45 16.46 0.04
CA ILE A 24 8.50 16.14 -0.92
C ILE A 24 8.14 16.79 -2.27
N PRO A 25 8.99 17.71 -2.80
CA PRO A 25 8.77 18.32 -4.10
C PRO A 25 8.76 17.26 -5.20
N ARG A 26 7.92 17.45 -6.22
CA ARG A 26 7.85 16.56 -7.39
C ARG A 26 7.70 15.07 -7.07
N ARG A 27 7.06 14.76 -5.93
CA ARG A 27 6.64 13.38 -5.66
C ARG A 27 5.61 12.94 -6.70
N VAL A 28 5.80 11.76 -7.24
CA VAL A 28 4.88 11.21 -8.25
C VAL A 28 3.65 10.60 -7.58
N HIS A 29 3.86 9.95 -6.44
CA HIS A 29 2.80 9.34 -5.63
C HIS A 29 3.11 9.51 -4.14
N ARG A 30 2.24 8.98 -3.29
CA ARG A 30 2.39 9.02 -1.84
C ARG A 30 2.39 7.62 -1.24
N LEU A 31 2.96 7.53 -0.04
CA LEU A 31 2.78 6.44 0.91
C LEU A 31 2.22 7.04 2.21
N ASP A 32 1.47 6.25 2.98
CA ASP A 32 1.05 6.68 4.32
C ASP A 32 2.29 6.87 5.21
N LYS A 33 2.19 7.74 6.23
CA LYS A 33 3.29 8.04 7.17
C LYS A 33 4.02 6.78 7.66
N ASP A 34 3.25 5.80 8.11
CA ASP A 34 3.77 4.56 8.70
C ASP A 34 3.92 3.41 7.68
N THR A 35 3.64 3.65 6.40
CA THR A 35 3.96 2.70 5.31
C THR A 35 5.40 2.93 4.86
N SER A 36 6.17 1.83 4.82
CA SER A 36 7.57 1.82 4.36
C SER A 36 7.67 1.42 2.88
N GLY A 37 8.83 1.62 2.27
CA GLY A 37 9.17 1.05 0.96
C GLY A 37 9.29 2.10 -0.15
N ILE A 38 9.10 1.65 -1.40
CA ILE A 38 9.46 2.40 -2.60
C ILE A 38 8.59 3.66 -2.79
N LEU A 39 9.27 4.79 -3.01
CA LEU A 39 8.68 6.07 -3.36
C LEU A 39 9.40 6.66 -4.59
N LEU A 40 8.63 7.03 -5.62
CA LEU A 40 9.14 7.66 -6.83
C LEU A 40 9.04 9.20 -6.76
N VAL A 41 10.15 9.87 -7.06
CA VAL A 41 10.28 11.33 -7.13
C VAL A 41 10.83 11.70 -8.50
N ALA A 42 10.20 12.65 -9.18
CA ALA A 42 10.69 13.20 -10.44
C ALA A 42 11.66 14.35 -10.18
N LYS A 43 12.68 14.52 -11.03
CA LYS A 43 13.65 15.62 -10.89
C LYS A 43 13.23 16.91 -11.57
N ASN A 44 12.33 16.83 -12.55
CA ASN A 44 11.77 17.97 -13.26
C ASN A 44 10.26 17.78 -13.48
N ASP A 45 9.58 18.85 -13.90
CA ASP A 45 8.12 18.88 -14.01
C ASP A 45 7.61 18.07 -15.21
N GLU A 46 8.37 18.00 -16.31
CA GLU A 46 8.06 17.14 -17.46
C GLU A 46 8.00 15.65 -17.06
N VAL A 47 9.00 15.20 -16.31
CA VAL A 47 9.06 13.81 -15.81
C VAL A 47 7.97 13.55 -14.76
N LEU A 48 7.63 14.55 -13.94
CA LEU A 48 6.53 14.46 -12.99
C LEU A 48 5.20 14.20 -13.72
N GLU A 49 4.87 15.03 -14.71
CA GLU A 49 3.66 14.89 -15.52
C GLU A 49 3.63 13.56 -16.27
N PHE A 50 4.77 13.16 -16.84
CA PHE A 50 4.93 11.88 -17.53
C PHE A 50 4.55 10.69 -16.64
N PHE A 51 5.08 10.63 -15.42
CA PHE A 51 4.72 9.55 -14.50
C PHE A 51 3.32 9.69 -13.92
N GLN A 52 2.84 10.89 -13.60
CA GLN A 52 1.46 11.10 -13.15
C GLN A 52 0.44 10.59 -14.18
N ARG A 53 0.70 10.80 -15.47
CA ARG A 53 -0.10 10.23 -16.56
C ARG A 53 -0.08 8.70 -16.52
N GLN A 54 1.09 8.07 -16.37
CA GLN A 54 1.17 6.61 -16.26
C GLN A 54 0.43 6.05 -15.03
N PHE A 55 0.47 6.76 -13.89
CA PHE A 55 -0.33 6.41 -12.70
C PHE A 55 -1.83 6.50 -12.99
N LYS A 56 -2.27 7.53 -13.72
CA LYS A 56 -3.67 7.72 -14.13
C LYS A 56 -4.14 6.64 -15.11
N GLU A 57 -3.27 6.25 -16.05
CA GLU A 57 -3.49 5.22 -17.06
C GLU A 57 -3.28 3.78 -16.54
N ARG A 58 -2.93 3.62 -15.25
CA ARG A 58 -2.69 2.30 -14.61
C ARG A 58 -1.58 1.49 -15.30
N ARG A 59 -0.59 2.15 -15.90
CA ARG A 59 0.56 1.50 -16.57
C ARG A 59 1.67 1.08 -15.59
N ILE A 60 1.56 1.49 -14.32
CA ILE A 60 2.56 1.26 -13.29
C ILE A 60 2.13 0.10 -12.41
N LYS A 61 3.02 -0.89 -12.27
CA LYS A 61 2.81 -2.03 -11.37
C LYS A 61 3.40 -1.73 -10.01
N LYS A 62 2.62 -1.87 -8.94
CA LYS A 62 3.09 -1.71 -7.57
C LYS A 62 2.68 -2.92 -6.77
N LYS A 63 3.60 -3.48 -5.99
CA LYS A 63 3.26 -4.56 -5.06
C LYS A 63 3.68 -4.19 -3.66
N TYR A 64 2.88 -4.65 -2.72
CA TYR A 64 3.06 -4.42 -1.30
C TYR A 64 3.10 -5.76 -0.58
N LEU A 65 3.99 -5.88 0.40
CA LEU A 65 3.90 -6.94 1.41
C LEU A 65 3.05 -6.42 2.56
N CYS A 66 2.09 -7.25 2.98
CA CYS A 66 1.14 -6.94 4.02
C CYS A 66 0.91 -8.16 4.90
N LEU A 67 0.93 -7.99 6.22
CA LEU A 67 0.46 -9.02 7.15
C LEU A 67 -0.96 -8.66 7.57
N VAL A 68 -1.92 -9.55 7.35
CA VAL A 68 -3.34 -9.33 7.72
C VAL A 68 -3.75 -10.19 8.90
N VAL A 69 -4.73 -9.71 9.67
CA VAL A 69 -5.28 -10.45 10.80
C VAL A 69 -6.26 -11.52 10.33
N GLY A 70 -6.16 -12.70 10.94
CA GLY A 70 -6.89 -13.90 10.55
C GLY A 70 -6.34 -14.50 9.25
N ASN A 71 -7.08 -15.46 8.71
CA ASN A 71 -6.74 -16.12 7.46
C ASN A 71 -7.80 -15.83 6.41
N LEU A 72 -7.37 -15.39 5.22
CA LEU A 72 -8.26 -15.14 4.10
C LEU A 72 -8.87 -16.45 3.61
N LYS A 73 -10.15 -16.41 3.24
CA LYS A 73 -10.86 -17.60 2.72
C LYS A 73 -10.21 -18.12 1.43
N ASN A 74 -9.86 -17.22 0.52
CA ASN A 74 -9.26 -17.54 -0.76
C ASN A 74 -7.75 -17.20 -0.77
N LYS A 75 -6.95 -18.00 -1.48
CA LYS A 75 -5.51 -17.74 -1.65
C LYS A 75 -5.22 -16.54 -2.54
N GLU A 76 -6.17 -16.10 -3.35
CA GLU A 76 -6.08 -14.90 -4.18
C GLU A 76 -7.47 -14.30 -4.37
N GLY A 77 -7.52 -13.02 -4.71
CA GLY A 77 -8.78 -12.36 -4.98
C GLY A 77 -8.63 -10.89 -5.39
N GLU A 78 -9.72 -10.36 -5.94
CA GLU A 78 -9.87 -8.95 -6.29
C GLU A 78 -10.91 -8.30 -5.37
N ILE A 79 -10.60 -7.10 -4.90
CA ILE A 79 -11.51 -6.24 -4.14
C ILE A 79 -11.78 -5.00 -4.97
N LYS A 80 -12.99 -4.89 -5.51
CA LYS A 80 -13.45 -3.79 -6.36
C LYS A 80 -14.67 -3.11 -5.73
N ASN A 81 -14.47 -1.90 -5.22
CA ASN A 81 -15.53 -1.09 -4.63
C ASN A 81 -15.28 0.41 -4.86
N LEU A 82 -16.21 1.24 -4.40
CA LEU A 82 -16.01 2.69 -4.33
C LEU A 82 -15.38 3.06 -2.98
N LEU A 83 -14.39 3.94 -3.00
CA LEU A 83 -13.79 4.50 -1.80
C LEU A 83 -14.07 5.99 -1.66
N GLY A 84 -14.32 6.39 -0.43
CA GLY A 84 -14.57 7.76 -0.05
C GLY A 84 -14.19 8.05 1.40
N ARG A 85 -14.09 9.34 1.74
CA ARG A 85 -13.91 9.77 3.12
C ARG A 85 -15.08 9.28 3.98
N SER A 86 -14.78 8.69 5.13
CA SER A 86 -15.81 8.21 6.06
C SER A 86 -16.59 9.40 6.66
N PRO A 87 -17.93 9.31 6.74
CA PRO A 87 -18.73 10.34 7.42
C PRO A 87 -18.59 10.28 8.94
N LYS A 88 -18.29 9.10 9.52
CA LYS A 88 -18.17 8.91 10.98
C LYS A 88 -16.80 9.31 11.53
N ASP A 89 -15.73 9.03 10.79
CA ASP A 89 -14.37 9.42 11.17
C ASP A 89 -13.62 9.95 9.94
N ARG A 90 -13.46 11.27 9.90
CA ARG A 90 -12.86 11.99 8.76
C ARG A 90 -11.37 11.64 8.55
N ARG A 91 -10.71 10.93 9.45
CA ARG A 91 -9.35 10.40 9.27
C ARG A 91 -9.33 9.13 8.41
N LYS A 92 -10.46 8.42 8.32
CA LYS A 92 -10.60 7.15 7.59
C LYS A 92 -11.20 7.33 6.20
N GLN A 93 -10.91 6.38 5.32
CA GLN A 93 -11.78 6.06 4.19
C GLN A 93 -12.81 4.99 4.61
N LYS A 94 -13.87 4.88 3.84
CA LYS A 94 -14.91 3.86 3.92
C LYS A 94 -15.13 3.27 2.53
N VAL A 95 -15.45 1.98 2.48
CA VAL A 95 -16.01 1.31 1.29
C VAL A 95 -17.49 1.67 1.14
N PHE A 96 -17.86 2.11 -0.06
CA PHE A 96 -19.23 2.38 -0.46
C PHE A 96 -19.66 1.37 -1.52
N LEU A 97 -20.83 0.76 -1.34
CA LEU A 97 -21.47 -0.04 -2.39
C LEU A 97 -22.07 0.89 -3.46
N PRO A 98 -22.10 0.52 -4.75
CA PRO A 98 -22.55 1.42 -5.82
C PRO A 98 -23.94 2.04 -5.62
N GLN A 99 -24.84 1.32 -4.95
CA GLN A 99 -26.23 1.75 -4.70
C GLN A 99 -26.47 2.29 -3.29
N GLU A 100 -25.44 2.41 -2.44
CA GLU A 100 -25.64 2.92 -1.07
C GLU A 100 -25.79 4.45 -1.03
N PRO A 101 -26.60 4.99 -0.11
CA PRO A 101 -26.66 6.43 0.11
C PRO A 101 -25.27 7.03 0.38
N GLY A 102 -24.91 8.05 -0.39
CA GLY A 102 -23.59 8.69 -0.33
C GLY A 102 -22.51 8.02 -1.19
N ALA A 103 -22.84 7.04 -2.03
CA ALA A 103 -21.93 6.48 -3.03
C ALA A 103 -21.65 7.44 -4.21
N LEU A 104 -22.55 8.39 -4.48
CA LEU A 104 -22.40 9.34 -5.57
C LEU A 104 -21.09 10.15 -5.43
N GLY A 105 -20.33 10.22 -6.52
CA GLY A 105 -19.03 10.91 -6.56
C GLY A 105 -17.89 10.19 -5.84
N LYS A 106 -18.10 8.99 -5.28
CA LYS A 106 -17.01 8.17 -4.73
C LYS A 106 -16.21 7.52 -5.84
N ARG A 107 -14.92 7.29 -5.58
CA ARG A 107 -13.98 6.89 -6.63
C ARG A 107 -13.78 5.40 -6.61
N GLU A 108 -13.81 4.77 -7.78
CA GLU A 108 -13.46 3.36 -7.92
C GLU A 108 -12.05 3.10 -7.36
N ALA A 109 -11.95 2.00 -6.63
CA ALA A 109 -10.74 1.41 -6.10
C ALA A 109 -10.75 -0.10 -6.38
N ILE A 110 -9.62 -0.59 -6.91
CA ILE A 110 -9.39 -1.98 -7.28
C ILE A 110 -8.05 -2.39 -6.67
N THR A 111 -8.08 -3.49 -5.92
CA THR A 111 -6.93 -4.06 -5.23
C THR A 111 -6.96 -5.57 -5.40
N GLU A 112 -5.92 -6.15 -5.96
CA GLU A 112 -5.71 -7.59 -6.02
C GLU A 112 -4.81 -8.03 -4.86
N TYR A 113 -4.97 -9.26 -4.40
CA TYR A 113 -4.08 -9.85 -3.40
C TYR A 113 -3.81 -11.32 -3.69
N LYS A 114 -2.68 -11.79 -3.17
CA LYS A 114 -2.29 -13.20 -3.15
C LYS A 114 -1.67 -13.54 -1.80
N VAL A 115 -2.13 -14.63 -1.18
CA VAL A 115 -1.56 -15.20 0.04
C VAL A 115 -0.21 -15.84 -0.32
N LEU A 116 0.84 -15.36 0.34
CA LEU A 116 2.20 -15.88 0.19
C LEU A 116 2.49 -16.95 1.24
N GLU A 117 2.08 -16.70 2.47
CA GLU A 117 2.37 -17.56 3.61
C GLU A 117 1.26 -17.43 4.65
N ARG A 118 0.96 -18.54 5.32
CA ARG A 118 -0.11 -18.63 6.32
C ARG A 118 0.47 -18.94 7.69
N PHE A 119 -0.06 -18.26 8.69
CA PHE A 119 0.26 -18.43 10.11
C PHE A 119 -1.04 -18.68 10.89
N LYS A 120 -0.92 -19.11 12.16
CA LYS A 120 -2.07 -19.45 13.00
C LYS A 120 -3.19 -18.40 13.02
N ASN A 121 -2.84 -17.12 13.11
CA ASN A 121 -3.80 -16.00 13.23
C ASN A 121 -3.54 -14.90 12.19
N TYR A 122 -2.71 -15.15 11.18
CA TYR A 122 -2.31 -14.14 10.20
C TYR A 122 -2.04 -14.78 8.84
N ASP A 123 -2.25 -14.02 7.77
CA ASP A 123 -1.72 -14.34 6.44
C ASP A 123 -0.75 -13.23 6.01
N LEU A 124 0.43 -13.61 5.52
CA LEU A 124 1.30 -12.72 4.77
C LEU A 124 0.84 -12.74 3.31
N ILE A 125 0.55 -11.55 2.78
CA ILE A 125 0.00 -11.39 1.44
C ILE A 125 0.83 -10.40 0.61
N GLU A 126 0.90 -10.66 -0.68
CA GLU A 126 1.24 -9.67 -1.69
C GLU A 126 -0.05 -8.95 -2.10
N VAL A 127 0.01 -7.62 -2.19
CA VAL A 127 -1.12 -6.77 -2.57
C VAL A 127 -0.74 -5.89 -3.74
N GLU A 128 -1.55 -5.89 -4.79
CA GLU A 128 -1.36 -5.10 -6.01
C GLU A 128 -2.53 -4.12 -6.20
N PRO A 129 -2.38 -2.83 -5.79
CA PRO A 129 -3.41 -1.83 -6.03
C PRO A 129 -3.34 -1.26 -7.45
N GLN A 130 -4.32 -1.60 -8.29
CA GLN A 130 -4.47 -1.05 -9.66
C GLN A 130 -4.84 0.45 -9.66
N THR A 131 -5.32 0.94 -8.52
CA THR A 131 -5.65 2.36 -8.27
C THR A 131 -4.82 2.88 -7.10
N GLY A 132 -4.98 4.17 -6.73
CA GLY A 132 -4.15 4.81 -5.71
C GLY A 132 -4.94 5.72 -4.78
N ARG A 133 -6.03 5.24 -4.19
CA ARG A 133 -6.81 6.02 -3.21
C ARG A 133 -6.10 6.06 -1.86
N LYS A 134 -6.33 7.13 -1.08
CA LYS A 134 -5.78 7.27 0.27
C LYS A 134 -6.17 6.05 1.11
N HIS A 135 -5.23 5.43 1.82
CA HIS A 135 -5.46 4.25 2.66
C HIS A 135 -6.17 3.06 1.94
N GLN A 136 -6.09 2.95 0.61
CA GLN A 136 -6.87 1.98 -0.16
C GLN A 136 -6.71 0.54 0.33
N ILE A 137 -5.46 0.04 0.39
CA ILE A 137 -5.15 -1.33 0.84
C ILE A 137 -5.72 -1.56 2.24
N ARG A 138 -5.43 -0.66 3.18
CA ARG A 138 -5.86 -0.74 4.58
C ARG A 138 -7.39 -0.79 4.71
N THR A 139 -8.09 0.02 3.91
CA THR A 139 -9.55 0.11 3.93
C THR A 139 -10.19 -1.13 3.29
N HIS A 140 -9.66 -1.62 2.17
CA HIS A 140 -10.15 -2.83 1.50
C HIS A 140 -9.99 -4.07 2.38
N LEU A 141 -8.80 -4.25 2.98
CA LEU A 141 -8.51 -5.41 3.83
C LEU A 141 -9.36 -5.37 5.11
N ALA A 142 -9.55 -4.21 5.72
CA ALA A 142 -10.48 -4.05 6.83
C ALA A 142 -11.95 -4.29 6.43
N TYR A 143 -12.36 -3.89 5.22
CA TYR A 143 -13.70 -4.18 4.70
C TYR A 143 -13.94 -5.69 4.50
N LEU A 144 -12.90 -6.44 4.12
CA LEU A 144 -12.95 -7.91 4.09
C LEU A 144 -12.95 -8.57 5.48
N GLY A 145 -12.85 -7.81 6.57
CA GLY A 145 -12.74 -8.34 7.93
C GLY A 145 -11.32 -8.75 8.32
N HIS A 146 -10.32 -8.53 7.47
CA HIS A 146 -8.92 -8.89 7.67
C HIS A 146 -8.01 -7.65 7.68
N PRO A 147 -8.14 -6.74 8.67
CA PRO A 147 -7.35 -5.52 8.70
C PRO A 147 -5.85 -5.81 8.75
N VAL A 148 -5.05 -4.84 8.34
CA VAL A 148 -3.58 -4.92 8.41
C VAL A 148 -3.16 -5.03 9.88
N ALA A 149 -2.27 -5.99 10.18
CA ALA A 149 -1.72 -6.17 11.52
C ALA A 149 -1.00 -4.88 11.98
N GLY A 150 -1.23 -4.46 13.22
CA GLY A 150 -0.67 -3.22 13.79
C GLY A 150 -1.32 -1.92 13.29
N ASP A 151 -2.37 -1.98 12.46
CA ASP A 151 -3.09 -0.80 12.00
C ASP A 151 -4.01 -0.24 13.08
N LYS A 152 -3.57 0.85 13.72
CA LYS A 152 -4.32 1.53 14.79
C LYS A 152 -5.58 2.25 14.30
N LEU A 153 -5.70 2.51 13.00
CA LEU A 153 -6.82 3.27 12.44
C LEU A 153 -7.91 2.35 11.89
N TYR A 154 -7.54 1.26 11.23
CA TYR A 154 -8.50 0.33 10.60
C TYR A 154 -8.67 -0.99 11.35
N GLY A 155 -7.82 -1.28 12.33
CA GLY A 155 -7.99 -2.43 13.21
C GLY A 155 -9.19 -2.30 14.15
N PHE A 156 -9.50 -3.39 14.85
CA PHE A 156 -10.58 -3.47 15.83
C PHE A 156 -10.06 -3.49 17.28
N LYS A 157 -10.94 -3.17 18.23
CA LYS A 157 -10.59 -3.15 19.66
C LYS A 157 -10.21 -4.56 20.13
N GLY A 158 -9.09 -4.68 20.85
CA GLY A 158 -8.60 -5.97 21.33
C GLY A 158 -7.95 -6.85 20.25
N GLN A 159 -7.71 -6.31 19.05
CA GLN A 159 -6.97 -7.01 18.00
C GLN A 159 -5.60 -7.45 18.51
N THR A 160 -5.37 -8.77 18.52
CA THR A 160 -4.06 -9.33 18.80
C THR A 160 -3.06 -8.82 17.77
N CYS A 161 -1.92 -8.31 18.22
CA CYS A 161 -0.82 -7.90 17.36
C CYS A 161 0.38 -8.81 17.61
N PRO A 162 1.15 -9.15 16.56
CA PRO A 162 2.41 -9.85 16.76
C PRO A 162 3.33 -9.08 17.72
N PRO A 163 4.09 -9.77 18.59
CA PRO A 163 5.04 -9.13 19.48
C PRO A 163 6.02 -8.22 18.70
N GLY A 164 6.27 -7.02 19.24
CA GLY A 164 7.20 -6.05 18.65
C GLY A 164 6.65 -5.22 17.49
N LEU A 165 5.49 -5.56 16.90
CA LEU A 165 4.90 -4.77 15.81
C LEU A 165 4.21 -3.50 16.35
N LYS A 166 4.75 -2.31 16.02
CA LYS A 166 4.28 -1.01 16.56
C LYS A 166 3.47 -0.15 15.57
N ARG A 167 3.38 -0.57 14.31
CA ARG A 167 2.75 0.13 13.18
C ARG A 167 2.07 -0.85 12.24
N GLN A 168 1.34 -0.36 11.24
CA GLN A 168 0.81 -1.26 10.21
C GLN A 168 1.93 -2.01 9.50
N PHE A 169 1.77 -3.33 9.39
CA PHE A 169 2.61 -4.17 8.56
C PHE A 169 2.24 -3.96 7.10
N LEU A 170 2.72 -2.86 6.53
CA LEU A 170 2.52 -2.52 5.12
C LEU A 170 3.81 -1.94 4.55
N HIS A 171 4.29 -2.56 3.47
CA HIS A 171 5.56 -2.21 2.85
C HIS A 171 5.45 -2.26 1.32
N ALA A 172 5.72 -1.14 0.64
CA ALA A 172 5.79 -1.05 -0.81
C ALA A 172 7.07 -1.74 -1.31
N SER A 173 6.99 -3.05 -1.55
CA SER A 173 8.12 -3.93 -1.84
C SER A 173 8.59 -3.88 -3.29
N TYR A 174 7.71 -3.47 -4.21
CA TYR A 174 8.02 -3.52 -5.65
C TYR A 174 7.35 -2.40 -6.44
N LEU A 175 8.08 -1.88 -7.42
CA LEU A 175 7.61 -0.89 -8.38
C LEU A 175 8.16 -1.21 -9.78
N LYS A 176 7.30 -1.27 -10.79
CA LYS A 176 7.67 -1.36 -12.21
C LYS A 176 7.13 -0.16 -12.96
N ILE A 177 8.01 0.53 -13.66
CA ILE A 177 7.69 1.74 -14.43
C ILE A 177 8.28 1.66 -15.84
N GLN A 178 7.67 2.38 -16.77
CA GLN A 178 8.27 2.68 -18.06
C GLN A 178 8.89 4.08 -18.00
N LEU A 179 10.14 4.22 -18.43
CA LEU A 179 10.86 5.49 -18.51
C LEU A 179 10.44 6.30 -19.76
N PRO A 180 10.76 7.61 -19.84
CA PRO A 180 10.49 8.42 -21.03
C PRO A 180 11.02 7.82 -22.34
N ASN A 181 12.19 7.18 -22.28
CA ASN A 181 12.81 6.47 -23.41
C ASN A 181 12.20 5.08 -23.69
N LYS A 182 11.02 4.77 -23.14
CA LYS A 182 10.28 3.51 -23.25
C LYS A 182 10.95 2.28 -22.61
N LYS A 183 12.14 2.41 -22.00
CA LYS A 183 12.75 1.30 -21.26
C LYS A 183 11.95 1.02 -19.98
N ILE A 184 11.79 -0.26 -19.66
CA ILE A 184 11.15 -0.70 -18.42
C ILE A 184 12.21 -0.79 -17.31
N LYS A 185 11.88 -0.29 -16.13
CA LYS A 185 12.68 -0.49 -14.91
C LYS A 185 11.84 -1.06 -13.79
N GLU A 186 12.48 -1.91 -13.00
CA GLU A 186 11.90 -2.57 -11.84
C GLU A 186 12.74 -2.27 -10.60
N PHE A 187 12.08 -1.91 -9.52
CA PHE A 187 12.69 -1.59 -8.24
C PHE A 187 12.11 -2.51 -7.18
N LYS A 188 12.98 -2.98 -6.29
CA LYS A 188 12.63 -3.80 -5.13
C LYS A 188 13.11 -3.09 -3.88
N SER A 189 12.29 -3.11 -2.83
CA SER A 189 12.71 -2.74 -1.48
C SER A 189 12.58 -3.96 -0.60
N GLU A 190 13.62 -4.19 0.20
CA GLU A 190 13.58 -5.27 1.18
C GLU A 190 12.69 -4.89 2.36
N LEU A 191 12.06 -5.90 2.93
CA LEU A 191 11.30 -5.75 4.14
C LEU A 191 12.18 -5.13 5.25
N PRO A 192 11.76 -4.05 5.91
CA PRO A 192 12.55 -3.41 6.96
C PRO A 192 12.65 -4.31 8.20
N ASN A 193 13.69 -4.10 9.01
CA ASN A 193 14.02 -4.99 10.12
C ASN A 193 12.88 -5.17 11.14
N ASP A 194 12.11 -4.12 11.41
CA ASP A 194 10.95 -4.18 12.32
C ASP A 194 9.89 -5.19 11.85
N LEU A 195 9.63 -5.23 10.53
CA LEU A 195 8.70 -6.17 9.93
C LEU A 195 9.31 -7.56 9.73
N LYS A 196 10.61 -7.65 9.42
CA LYS A 196 11.35 -8.94 9.35
C LYS A 196 11.31 -9.67 10.69
N LEU A 197 11.65 -8.99 11.79
CA LEU A 197 11.60 -9.54 13.15
C LEU A 197 10.17 -9.96 13.54
N CYS A 198 9.18 -9.17 13.16
CA CYS A 198 7.78 -9.52 13.35
C CYS A 198 7.44 -10.85 12.66
N LEU A 199 7.82 -11.06 11.40
CA LEU A 199 7.55 -12.32 10.69
C LEU A 199 8.28 -13.50 11.32
N GLN A 200 9.55 -13.33 11.69
CA GLN A 200 10.35 -14.39 12.34
C GLN A 200 9.77 -14.85 13.67
N SER A 201 9.01 -13.99 14.37
CA SER A 201 8.31 -14.36 15.61
C SER A 201 7.08 -15.24 15.38
N LEU A 202 6.59 -15.32 14.14
CA LEU A 202 5.43 -16.12 13.77
C LEU A 202 5.86 -17.50 13.30
N LYS A 203 5.10 -18.52 13.67
CA LYS A 203 5.29 -19.90 13.20
C LYS A 203 4.40 -20.17 11.99
N PRO A 204 4.95 -20.51 10.82
CA PRO A 204 4.16 -20.89 9.65
C PRO A 204 3.28 -22.10 9.97
N LEU A 205 2.13 -22.20 9.28
CA LEU A 205 1.26 -23.38 9.29
C LEU A 205 1.63 -24.34 8.16
#